data_AF-A0A7K3DDT4-F1
#
_entry.id   AF-A0A7K3DDT4-F1
#
_cell.length_a   1.000
_cell.length_b   1.000
_cell.length_c   1.000
_cell.angle_alpha   90.00
_cell.angle_beta   90.00
_cell.angle_gamma   90.00
#
_symmetry.space_group_name_H-M   'P 1'
#
loop_
_entity.id
_entity.type
_entity.pdbx_description
1 polymer ?
#
loop_
_entity_poly.entity_id
_entity_poly.type
_entity_poly.pdbx_seq_one_letter_code
_entity_poly.pdbx_strand_id
1 'polypeptide(L)'
;MLLGSEIGAALTSLEPLGIDLIGLNCSTGPAEMSEHLRYLAQHSTTPLMCMPNAGLPILTKDGAHFPLTPPEMADAQENFVNSFGLSLVGGCCG
;
A
#
# COMPACT_ATOMS: atom_id res chain seq x y z
N MET A 1 -11.86 1.69 2.26
CA MET A 1 -11.74 0.70 3.37
C MET A 1 -13.10 0.09 3.67
N LEU A 2 -13.19 -1.04 4.41
CA LEU A 2 -14.43 -1.83 4.58
C LEU A 2 -15.65 -1.00 4.99
N LEU A 3 -15.49 -0.04 5.89
CA LEU A 3 -16.56 0.82 6.39
C LEU A 3 -16.76 2.11 5.57
N GLY A 4 -16.19 2.18 4.37
CA GLY A 4 -16.26 3.37 3.50
C GLY A 4 -15.28 4.47 3.87
N SER A 5 -14.42 4.29 4.87
CA SER A 5 -13.38 5.27 5.20
C SER A 5 -12.46 5.50 3.99
N GLU A 6 -12.39 6.75 3.57
CA GLU A 6 -11.45 7.23 2.55
C GLU A 6 -10.07 7.46 3.15
N ILE A 7 -9.04 7.48 2.30
CA ILE A 7 -7.65 7.62 2.74
C ILE A 7 -7.40 8.94 3.48
N GLY A 8 -8.03 10.03 3.05
CA GLY A 8 -7.96 11.33 3.72
C GLY A 8 -8.64 11.34 5.09
N ALA A 9 -9.73 10.60 5.25
CA ALA A 9 -10.40 10.45 6.55
C ALA A 9 -9.50 9.69 7.53
N ALA A 10 -8.82 8.63 7.09
CA ALA A 10 -7.86 7.90 7.92
C ALA A 10 -6.67 8.78 8.31
N LEU A 11 -6.06 9.50 7.36
CA LEU A 11 -4.96 10.42 7.64
C LEU A 11 -5.37 11.48 8.68
N THR A 12 -6.48 12.18 8.45
CA THR A 12 -6.99 13.24 9.33
C THR A 12 -7.28 12.73 10.74
N SER A 13 -7.73 11.48 10.86
CA SER A 13 -8.10 10.89 12.16
C SER A 13 -6.88 10.38 12.93
N LEU A 14 -5.87 9.85 12.24
CA LEU A 14 -4.75 9.14 12.85
C LEU A 14 -3.51 10.02 13.06
N GLU A 15 -3.21 10.93 12.13
CA GLU A 15 -2.00 11.78 12.20
C GLU A 15 -1.90 12.62 13.49
N PRO A 16 -3.00 13.25 14.01
CA PRO A 16 -2.93 14.02 15.26
C PRO A 16 -2.61 13.19 16.51
N LEU A 17 -2.68 11.86 16.43
CA LEU A 17 -2.34 10.96 17.54
C LEU A 17 -0.83 10.80 17.74
N GLY A 18 0.00 11.36 16.87
CA GLY A 18 1.45 11.26 16.96
C GLY A 18 1.99 9.87 16.58
N ILE A 19 1.38 9.24 15.56
CA ILE A 19 1.83 7.97 15.02
C ILE A 19 3.19 8.10 14.30
N ASP A 20 4.02 7.06 14.35
CA ASP A 20 5.35 7.08 13.72
C ASP A 20 5.32 6.85 12.20
N LEU A 21 4.35 6.05 11.72
CA LEU A 21 4.15 5.75 10.30
C LEU A 21 2.66 5.61 9.96
N ILE A 22 2.29 5.99 8.73
CA ILE A 22 0.98 5.70 8.14
C ILE A 22 1.13 5.06 6.76
N GLY A 23 0.21 4.18 6.38
CA GLY A 23 0.25 3.62 5.05
C GLY A 23 -0.74 2.50 4.80
N LEU A 24 -0.40 1.63 3.86
CA LEU A 24 -1.32 0.64 3.29
C LEU A 24 -0.69 -0.75 3.28
N ASN A 25 -1.50 -1.76 3.58
CA ASN A 25 -1.15 -3.15 3.36
C ASN A 25 -2.34 -3.97 2.87
N CYS A 26 -2.03 -5.09 2.20
CA CYS A 26 -3.03 -6.07 1.77
C CYS A 26 -4.08 -5.52 0.78
N SER A 27 -5.20 -6.24 0.64
CA SER A 27 -6.36 -5.97 -0.22
C SER A 27 -6.09 -5.95 -1.73
N THR A 28 -5.05 -5.24 -2.17
CA THR A 28 -4.74 -5.02 -3.58
C THR A 28 -3.25 -5.17 -3.88
N GLY A 29 -2.91 -5.16 -5.17
CA GLY A 29 -1.53 -5.14 -5.64
C GLY A 29 -0.97 -3.71 -5.72
N PRO A 30 0.26 -3.56 -6.24
CA PRO A 30 0.90 -2.25 -6.35
C PRO A 30 0.17 -1.28 -7.28
N ALA A 31 -0.43 -1.78 -8.36
CA ALA A 31 -1.11 -0.95 -9.34
C ALA A 31 -2.26 -0.14 -8.69
N GLU A 32 -3.08 -0.79 -7.87
CA GLU A 32 -4.24 -0.14 -7.25
C GLU A 32 -3.86 0.74 -6.04
N MET A 33 -2.69 0.54 -5.44
CA MET A 33 -2.25 1.34 -4.28
C MET A 33 -1.72 2.72 -4.65
N SER A 34 -1.29 2.92 -5.89
CA SER A 34 -0.56 4.12 -6.33
C SER A 34 -1.32 5.43 -6.08
N GLU A 35 -2.63 5.45 -6.30
CA GLU A 35 -3.45 6.66 -6.06
C GLU A 35 -3.53 7.03 -4.58
N HIS A 36 -3.69 6.03 -3.71
CA HIS A 36 -3.73 6.23 -2.27
C HIS A 36 -2.37 6.67 -1.73
N LEU A 37 -1.27 6.10 -2.23
CA LEU A 37 0.08 6.54 -1.89
C LEU A 37 0.36 7.96 -2.36
N ARG A 38 -0.08 8.34 -3.56
CA ARG A 38 0.07 9.72 -4.06
C ARG A 38 -0.65 10.71 -3.15
N TYR A 39 -1.87 10.38 -2.73
CA TYR A 39 -2.61 11.21 -1.78
C TYR A 39 -1.83 11.34 -0.46
N LEU A 40 -1.40 10.23 0.15
CA LEU A 40 -0.65 10.27 1.41
C LEU A 40 0.66 11.06 1.28
N ALA A 41 1.41 10.88 0.18
CA ALA A 41 2.67 11.58 -0.06
C ALA A 41 2.52 13.09 -0.20
N GLN A 42 1.35 13.56 -0.66
CA GLN A 42 1.06 14.99 -0.80
C GLN A 42 0.53 15.64 0.48
N HIS A 43 -0.06 14.85 1.39
CA HIS A 43 -0.85 15.41 2.50
C HIS A 43 -0.35 15.01 3.90
N SER A 44 0.43 13.93 4.03
CA SER A 44 0.94 13.50 5.33
C SER A 44 2.28 14.18 5.65
N THR A 45 2.42 14.57 6.91
CA THR A 45 3.69 14.96 7.53
C THR A 45 4.40 13.78 8.20
N THR A 46 3.71 12.65 8.31
CA THR A 46 4.21 11.40 8.91
C THR A 46 4.86 10.51 7.86
N PRO A 47 5.98 9.82 8.16
CA PRO A 47 6.59 8.86 7.25
C PRO A 47 5.62 7.79 6.73
N LEU A 48 5.81 7.39 5.48
CA LEU A 48 4.89 6.49 4.78
C LEU A 48 5.39 5.05 4.72
N MET A 49 4.45 4.10 4.71
CA MET A 49 4.74 2.68 4.47
C MET A 49 3.80 2.02 3.43
N CYS A 50 4.28 0.99 2.73
CA CYS A 50 3.43 0.22 1.83
C CYS A 50 3.83 -1.26 1.72
N MET A 51 2.85 -2.16 1.87
CA MET A 51 3.01 -3.61 1.76
C MET A 51 1.89 -4.22 0.89
N PRO A 52 1.96 -4.11 -0.44
CA PRO A 52 0.95 -4.66 -1.35
C PRO A 52 0.95 -6.19 -1.35
N ASN A 53 -0.15 -6.78 -1.83
CA ASN A 53 -0.16 -8.18 -2.24
C ASN A 53 0.68 -8.36 -3.52
N ALA A 54 1.07 -9.59 -3.84
CA ALA A 54 1.66 -9.95 -5.12
C ALA A 54 0.60 -9.95 -6.25
N GLY A 55 -0.01 -8.78 -6.48
CA GLY A 55 -1.12 -8.59 -7.42
C GLY A 55 -2.48 -8.82 -6.79
N LEU A 56 -3.54 -8.69 -7.59
CA LEU A 56 -4.89 -9.05 -7.17
C LEU A 56 -5.04 -10.57 -7.07
N PRO A 57 -5.71 -11.09 -6.03
CA PRO A 57 -5.91 -12.52 -5.88
C PRO A 57 -6.80 -13.08 -7.01
N ILE A 58 -6.36 -14.17 -7.61
CA ILE A 58 -7.12 -14.96 -8.57
C ILE A 58 -7.58 -16.23 -7.87
N LEU A 59 -8.89 -16.47 -7.80
CA LEU A 59 -9.41 -17.70 -7.24
C LEU A 59 -9.18 -18.88 -8.19
N THR A 60 -8.47 -19.88 -7.68
CA THR A 60 -8.21 -21.15 -8.37
C THR A 60 -8.87 -22.30 -7.61
N LYS A 61 -8.81 -23.51 -8.17
CA LYS A 61 -9.27 -24.73 -7.48
C LYS A 61 -8.51 -25.02 -6.17
N ASP A 62 -7.28 -24.51 -6.04
CA ASP A 62 -6.38 -24.75 -4.91
C ASP A 62 -6.37 -23.56 -3.92
N GLY A 63 -7.25 -22.57 -4.12
CA GLY A 63 -7.33 -21.34 -3.33
C GLY A 63 -6.90 -20.09 -4.09
N ALA A 64 -6.64 -19.01 -3.36
CA ALA A 64 -6.21 -17.74 -3.95
C ALA A 64 -4.76 -17.83 -4.45
N HIS A 65 -4.55 -17.48 -5.72
CA HIS A 65 -3.23 -17.35 -6.35
C HIS A 65 -2.92 -15.88 -6.62
N PHE A 66 -1.69 -15.48 -6.36
CA PHE A 66 -1.20 -14.11 -6.52
C PHE A 66 -0.17 -14.09 -7.66
N PRO A 67 -0.46 -13.43 -8.79
CA PRO A 67 0.28 -13.62 -10.03
C PRO A 67 1.55 -12.76 -10.17
N LEU A 68 1.73 -11.73 -9.35
CA LEU A 68 2.87 -10.81 -9.46
C LEU A 68 4.16 -11.53 -9.06
N THR A 69 5.19 -11.41 -9.87
CA THR A 69 6.47 -12.06 -9.64
C THR A 69 7.36 -11.25 -8.69
N PRO A 70 8.38 -11.88 -8.06
CA PRO A 70 9.31 -11.15 -7.20
C PRO A 70 10.03 -9.96 -7.88
N PRO A 71 10.49 -10.05 -9.15
CA PRO A 71 11.05 -8.89 -9.84
C PRO A 71 10.04 -7.75 -10.02
N GLU A 72 8.80 -8.06 -10.42
CA GLU A 72 7.76 -7.03 -10.58
C GLU A 72 7.39 -6.37 -9.25
N MET A 73 7.38 -7.13 -8.14
CA MET A 73 7.21 -6.57 -6.80
C MET A 73 8.37 -5.64 -6.42
N ALA A 74 9.61 -6.03 -6.73
CA ALA A 74 10.79 -5.21 -6.46
C ALA A 74 10.75 -3.90 -7.26
N ASP A 75 10.45 -3.96 -8.55
CA ASP A 75 10.31 -2.78 -9.42
C ASP A 75 9.21 -1.84 -8.91
N ALA A 76 8.07 -2.39 -8.47
CA ALA A 76 6.99 -1.60 -7.90
C ALA A 76 7.39 -0.91 -6.59
N GLN A 77 8.10 -1.61 -5.71
CA GLN A 77 8.58 -1.03 -4.45
C GLN A 77 9.64 0.05 -4.68
N GLU A 78 10.58 -0.16 -5.61
CA GLU A 78 11.53 0.87 -6.02
C GLU A 78 10.82 2.12 -6.53
N ASN A 79 9.80 1.95 -7.39
CA ASN A 79 8.98 3.05 -7.87
C ASN A 79 8.26 3.78 -6.74
N PHE A 80 7.73 3.06 -5.75
CA PHE A 80 7.07 3.69 -4.60
C PHE A 80 8.04 4.49 -3.73
N VAL A 81 9.24 3.95 -3.45
CA VAL A 81 10.28 4.68 -2.71
C VAL A 81 10.64 5.97 -3.44
N ASN A 82 10.90 5.88 -4.75
CA ASN A 82 11.34 7.01 -5.55
C ASN A 82 10.22 8.05 -5.79
N SER A 83 8.97 7.62 -5.94
CA SER A 83 7.86 8.50 -6.32
C SER A 83 7.10 9.07 -5.13
N PHE A 84 7.05 8.32 -4.02
CA PHE A 84 6.22 8.65 -2.85
C PHE A 84 7.02 8.78 -1.55
N GLY A 85 8.33 8.54 -1.56
CA GLY A 85 9.19 8.72 -0.40
C GLY A 85 8.90 7.71 0.72
N LEU A 86 8.52 6.48 0.37
CA LEU A 86 8.24 5.45 1.38
C LEU A 86 9.45 5.19 2.28
N SER A 87 9.21 5.17 3.59
CA SER A 87 10.21 4.90 4.63
C SER A 87 10.24 3.43 5.04
N LEU A 88 9.17 2.68 4.78
CA LEU A 88 9.08 1.25 5.02
C LEU A 88 8.32 0.56 3.88
N VAL A 89 8.92 -0.51 3.34
CA VAL A 89 8.37 -1.30 2.24
C VAL A 89 8.33 -2.78 2.61
N GLY A 90 7.46 -3.55 1.96
CA GLY A 90 7.35 -4.99 2.18
C GLY A 90 6.30 -5.65 1.28
N GLY A 91 5.89 -6.86 1.62
CA GLY A 91 4.83 -7.60 0.93
C GLY A 91 3.78 -8.09 1.92
N CYS A 92 2.55 -8.26 1.45
CA CYS A 92 1.48 -8.86 2.24
C CYS A 92 1.16 -10.28 1.75
N CYS A 93 0.05 -10.51 1.03
CA CYS A 93 -0.31 -11.84 0.56
C CYS A 93 0.29 -12.16 -0.82
N GLY A 94 0.76 -13.41 -0.97
CA GLY A 94 1.51 -13.85 -2.13
C GLY A 94 2.97 -13.42 -2.08
#